data_AF-A0A0G1RL14-F1
#
_entry.id   AF-A0A0G1RL14-F1
#
_cell.length_a   1.000
_cell.length_b   1.000
_cell.length_c   1.000
_cell.angle_alpha   90.00
_cell.angle_beta   90.00
_cell.angle_gamma   90.00
#
_symmetry.space_group_name_H-M   'P 1'
#
loop_
_entity.id
_entity.type
_entity.pdbx_description
1 polymer ?
#
loop_
_entity_poly.entity_id
_entity_poly.type
_entity_poly.pdbx_seq_one_letter_code
_entity_poly.pdbx_strand_id
1 'polypeptide(L)'
;MLLHKFNLKTPYKPAGDQPRAIKALIEGFKNGKQYQTLLGVTGSGKTFTAANVIAALQKPTLVIAHNKTLAAQLAQEYKDFFPENAVHYFVSYYDYYQPEAYMPITDTYIEKEAQINKEIDRLRHASTDFARRFATRASRCSLHAHYCRLVARNGARARKCGGSDADKRARDV
;
A
#
# COMPACT_ATOMS: atom_id res chain seq x y z
N MET A 1 22.65 10.22 13.59
CA MET A 1 22.15 9.42 12.44
C MET A 1 21.03 8.51 12.97
N LEU A 2 19.79 9.02 13.09
CA LEU A 2 18.66 8.20 13.57
C LEU A 2 18.18 7.32 12.41
N LEU A 3 18.77 6.12 12.30
CA LEU A 3 18.32 5.10 11.36
C LEU A 3 16.95 4.58 11.81
N HIS A 4 15.92 5.11 11.17
CA HIS A 4 14.53 4.70 11.36
C HIS A 4 14.37 3.24 10.95
N LYS A 5 13.94 2.38 11.88
CA LYS A 5 13.76 0.94 11.64
C LYS A 5 12.28 0.58 11.45
N PHE A 6 11.98 -0.24 10.46
CA PHE A 6 10.73 -1.01 10.38
C PHE A 6 10.70 -1.98 11.56
N ASN A 7 9.65 -1.87 12.38
CA ASN A 7 9.47 -2.70 13.56
C ASN A 7 8.26 -3.60 13.34
N LEU A 8 8.51 -4.86 12.99
CA LEU A 8 7.45 -5.85 12.80
C LEU A 8 6.89 -6.26 14.16
N LYS A 9 5.63 -5.92 14.43
CA LYS A 9 4.89 -6.34 15.62
C LYS A 9 3.95 -7.47 15.23
N THR A 10 4.18 -8.64 15.81
CA THR A 10 3.36 -9.83 15.57
C THR A 10 3.51 -10.79 16.77
N PRO A 11 2.43 -11.46 17.20
CA PRO A 11 2.54 -12.56 18.16
C PRO A 11 3.04 -13.86 17.50
N TYR A 12 3.03 -13.94 16.17
CA TYR A 12 3.37 -15.14 15.41
C TYR A 12 4.81 -15.11 14.90
N LYS A 13 5.50 -16.25 14.94
CA LYS A 13 6.82 -16.43 14.32
C LYS A 13 6.67 -17.09 12.95
N PRO A 14 7.56 -16.80 11.97
CA PRO A 14 7.58 -17.50 10.70
C PRO A 14 7.68 -19.01 10.90
N ALA A 15 6.81 -19.77 10.25
CA ALA A 15 6.70 -21.21 10.39
C ALA A 15 6.65 -21.91 9.01
N GLY A 16 6.84 -23.23 8.99
CA GLY A 16 6.89 -24.02 7.76
C GLY A 16 8.00 -23.57 6.83
N ASP A 17 7.67 -23.32 5.55
CA ASP A 17 8.63 -22.87 4.53
C ASP A 17 8.94 -21.37 4.57
N GLN A 18 8.21 -20.59 5.38
CA GLN A 18 8.38 -19.13 5.44
C GLN A 18 9.82 -18.70 5.82
N PRO A 19 10.48 -19.28 6.84
CA PRO A 19 11.85 -18.88 7.20
C PRO A 19 12.85 -19.06 6.05
N ARG A 20 12.71 -20.15 5.28
CA ARG A 20 13.57 -20.44 4.13
C ARG A 20 13.32 -19.44 3.01
N ALA A 21 12.06 -19.16 2.69
CA ALA A 21 11.69 -18.18 1.67
C ALA A 21 12.18 -16.76 2.03
N ILE A 22 12.02 -16.34 3.29
CA ILE A 22 12.49 -15.04 3.78
C ILE A 22 14.01 -14.91 3.60
N LYS A 23 14.77 -15.92 4.05
CA LYS A 23 16.24 -15.93 3.91
C LYS A 23 16.66 -15.82 2.44
N ALA A 24 16.08 -16.63 1.56
CA ALA A 24 16.39 -16.62 0.14
C ALA A 24 16.14 -15.26 -0.52
N LEU A 25 15.02 -14.61 -0.21
CA LEU A 25 14.69 -13.28 -0.73
C LEU A 25 15.65 -12.19 -0.25
N ILE A 26 16.03 -12.24 1.04
CA ILE A 26 16.98 -11.30 1.63
C ILE A 26 18.37 -11.47 1.00
N GLU A 27 18.84 -12.71 0.87
CA GLU A 27 20.13 -13.02 0.25
C GLU A 27 20.15 -12.61 -1.21
N GLY A 28 19.09 -12.93 -1.97
CA GLY A 28 18.97 -12.50 -3.35
C GLY A 28 19.04 -10.98 -3.50
N PHE A 29 18.40 -10.23 -2.59
CA PHE A 29 18.47 -8.77 -2.58
C PHE A 29 19.88 -8.27 -2.27
N LYS A 30 20.56 -8.84 -1.26
CA LYS A 30 21.93 -8.49 -0.88
C LYS A 30 22.95 -8.80 -1.99
N ASN A 31 22.70 -9.86 -2.75
CA ASN A 31 23.50 -10.25 -3.92
C ASN A 31 23.20 -9.40 -5.16
N GLY A 32 22.36 -8.36 -5.05
CA GLY A 32 22.06 -7.45 -6.16
C GLY A 32 21.05 -7.97 -7.18
N LYS A 33 20.32 -9.06 -6.88
CA LYS A 33 19.25 -9.55 -7.76
C LYS A 33 18.13 -8.51 -7.82
N GLN A 34 17.90 -7.95 -9.00
CA GLN A 34 16.86 -6.95 -9.22
C GLN A 34 15.44 -7.55 -9.22
N TYR A 35 15.31 -8.77 -9.72
CA TYR A 35 14.02 -9.46 -9.85
C TYR A 35 14.03 -10.77 -9.06
N GLN A 36 12.99 -10.97 -8.26
CA GLN A 36 12.81 -12.16 -7.45
C GLN A 36 11.32 -12.49 -7.38
N THR A 37 10.99 -13.79 -7.37
CA THR A 37 9.60 -14.28 -7.35
C THR A 37 9.39 -15.14 -6.11
N LEU A 38 8.40 -14.78 -5.30
CA LEU A 38 7.93 -15.61 -4.19
C LEU A 38 6.80 -16.51 -4.68
N LEU A 39 7.11 -17.78 -4.96
CA LEU A 39 6.11 -18.79 -5.25
C LEU A 39 5.49 -19.27 -3.94
N GLY A 40 4.19 -19.05 -3.76
CA GLY A 40 3.47 -19.48 -2.56
C GLY A 40 2.01 -19.74 -2.84
N VAL A 41 1.46 -20.80 -2.24
CA VAL A 41 0.04 -21.16 -2.34
C VAL A 41 -0.86 -20.16 -1.60
N THR A 42 -2.13 -20.06 -1.97
CA THR A 42 -3.11 -19.23 -1.24
C THR A 42 -3.20 -19.65 0.22
N GLY A 43 -3.31 -18.69 1.15
CA GLY A 43 -3.35 -18.98 2.59
C GLY A 43 -1.99 -19.23 3.26
N SER A 44 -0.87 -19.29 2.52
CA SER A 44 0.46 -19.54 3.09
C SER A 44 1.10 -18.36 3.86
N GLY A 45 0.35 -17.26 4.07
CA GLY A 45 0.87 -16.06 4.74
C GLY A 45 1.87 -15.25 3.92
N LYS A 46 1.63 -15.10 2.60
CA LYS A 46 2.54 -14.33 1.71
C LYS A 46 2.79 -12.89 2.19
N THR A 47 1.76 -12.21 2.69
CA THR A 47 1.93 -10.85 3.26
C THR A 47 2.87 -10.85 4.45
N PHE A 48 2.76 -11.86 5.33
CA PHE A 48 3.62 -11.99 6.50
C PHE A 48 5.08 -12.27 6.11
N THR A 49 5.31 -13.15 5.14
CA THR A 49 6.64 -13.38 4.55
C THR A 49 7.23 -12.08 3.99
N ALA A 50 6.44 -11.32 3.23
CA ALA A 50 6.88 -10.03 2.68
C ALA A 50 7.17 -9.00 3.78
N ALA A 51 6.35 -8.92 4.83
CA ALA A 51 6.57 -8.04 5.98
C ALA A 51 7.90 -8.35 6.69
N ASN A 52 8.23 -9.63 6.89
CA ASN A 52 9.53 -10.03 7.46
C ASN A 52 10.71 -9.60 6.57
N VAL A 53 10.58 -9.71 5.25
CA VAL A 53 11.61 -9.25 4.31
C VAL A 53 11.78 -7.73 4.39
N ILE A 54 10.69 -6.96 4.43
CA ILE A 54 10.72 -5.49 4.57
C ILE A 54 11.42 -5.10 5.89
N ALA A 55 11.06 -5.76 6.99
CA ALA A 55 11.66 -5.56 8.30
C ALA A 55 13.15 -5.94 8.33
N ALA A 56 13.59 -6.94 7.58
CA ALA A 56 15.00 -7.31 7.53
C ALA A 56 15.84 -6.35 6.65
N LEU A 57 15.29 -5.92 5.51
CA LEU A 57 16.02 -5.09 4.54
C LEU A 57 16.04 -3.62 4.90
N GLN A 58 15.11 -3.15 5.72
CA GLN A 58 15.06 -1.78 6.21
C GLN A 58 15.00 -0.73 5.10
N LYS A 59 14.25 -1.03 4.03
CA LYS A 59 14.11 -0.16 2.85
C LYS A 59 12.66 0.31 2.64
N PRO A 60 12.43 1.58 2.28
CA PRO A 60 11.12 2.05 1.83
C PRO A 60 10.60 1.15 0.70
N THR A 61 9.37 0.66 0.83
CA THR A 61 8.82 -0.38 -0.05
C THR A 61 7.51 0.09 -0.66
N LEU A 62 7.35 -0.13 -1.96
CA LEU A 62 6.08 0.07 -2.66
C LEU A 62 5.45 -1.29 -2.92
N VAL A 63 4.25 -1.50 -2.40
CA VAL A 63 3.44 -2.68 -2.65
C VAL A 63 2.36 -2.33 -3.66
N ILE A 64 2.28 -3.11 -4.72
CA ILE A 64 1.38 -2.88 -5.84
C ILE A 64 0.31 -3.97 -5.84
N ALA A 65 -0.96 -3.58 -5.98
CA ALA A 65 -2.08 -4.50 -6.08
C ALA A 65 -2.92 -4.17 -7.32
N HIS A 66 -3.55 -5.18 -7.91
CA HIS A 66 -4.35 -5.00 -9.12
C HIS A 66 -5.77 -4.47 -8.85
N ASN A 67 -6.24 -4.46 -7.60
CA ASN A 67 -7.60 -4.07 -7.23
C ASN A 67 -7.61 -3.23 -5.93
N LYS A 68 -8.56 -2.29 -5.82
CA LYS A 68 -8.86 -1.48 -4.63
C LYS A 68 -9.08 -2.35 -3.39
N THR A 69 -9.90 -3.41 -3.49
CA THR A 69 -10.22 -4.26 -2.34
C THR A 69 -8.98 -4.94 -1.75
N LEU A 70 -8.16 -5.53 -2.61
CA LEU A 70 -6.92 -6.18 -2.19
C LEU A 70 -5.91 -5.15 -1.66
N ALA A 71 -5.82 -3.98 -2.28
CA ALA A 71 -4.95 -2.91 -1.81
C ALA A 71 -5.35 -2.43 -0.40
N ALA A 72 -6.64 -2.29 -0.13
CA ALA A 72 -7.16 -1.91 1.18
C ALA A 72 -6.86 -2.99 2.22
N GLN A 73 -7.10 -4.27 1.89
CA GLN A 73 -6.77 -5.40 2.76
C GLN A 73 -5.29 -5.41 3.14
N LEU A 74 -4.40 -5.33 2.14
CA LEU A 74 -2.95 -5.29 2.37
C LEU A 74 -2.57 -4.07 3.23
N ALA A 75 -3.15 -2.90 2.97
CA ALA A 75 -2.86 -1.70 3.76
C ALA A 75 -3.25 -1.86 5.23
N GLN A 76 -4.35 -2.55 5.53
CA GLN A 76 -4.73 -2.86 6.92
C GLN A 76 -3.78 -3.88 7.54
N GLU A 77 -3.52 -5.01 6.86
CA GLU A 77 -2.56 -6.02 7.35
C GLU A 77 -1.19 -5.39 7.65
N TYR A 78 -0.71 -4.49 6.79
CA TYR A 78 0.56 -3.80 6.99
C TYR A 78 0.53 -2.75 8.11
N LYS A 79 -0.60 -2.08 8.36
CA LYS A 79 -0.76 -1.21 9.53
C LYS A 79 -0.67 -2.03 10.82
N ASP A 80 -1.28 -3.21 10.83
CA ASP A 80 -1.24 -4.12 11.98
C ASP A 80 0.16 -4.68 12.21
N PHE A 81 0.87 -5.03 11.14
CA PHE A 81 2.27 -5.50 11.20
C PHE A 81 3.25 -4.40 11.60
N PHE A 82 3.00 -3.15 11.20
CA PHE A 82 3.90 -2.02 11.42
C PHE A 82 3.20 -0.81 12.07
N PRO A 83 2.68 -0.95 13.30
CA PRO A 83 1.87 0.09 13.94
C PRO A 83 2.68 1.35 14.28
N GLU A 84 4.01 1.21 14.41
CA GLU A 84 4.93 2.30 14.70
C GLU A 84 5.46 3.00 13.43
N ASN A 85 5.19 2.46 12.24
CA ASN A 85 5.69 2.98 10.97
C ASN A 85 4.57 3.62 10.12
N ALA A 86 4.97 4.43 9.14
CA ALA A 86 4.01 5.14 8.29
C ALA A 86 3.57 4.26 7.11
N VAL A 87 2.37 3.70 7.22
CA VAL A 87 1.71 2.94 6.16
C VAL A 87 0.73 3.86 5.43
N HIS A 88 1.01 4.11 4.15
CA HIS A 88 0.26 5.04 3.31
C HIS A 88 -0.52 4.28 2.23
N TYR A 89 -1.78 4.67 2.05
CA TYR A 89 -2.68 4.08 1.07
C TYR A 89 -2.93 5.06 -0.09
N PHE A 90 -2.68 4.63 -1.32
CA PHE A 90 -2.76 5.47 -2.51
C PHE A 90 -3.55 4.78 -3.63
N VAL A 91 -4.79 5.21 -3.84
CA VAL A 91 -5.66 4.70 -4.91
C VAL A 91 -6.31 5.84 -5.68
N SER A 92 -6.95 5.53 -6.82
CA SER A 92 -7.79 6.52 -7.51
C SER A 92 -8.85 7.08 -6.57
N TYR A 93 -8.98 8.41 -6.53
CA TYR A 93 -9.97 9.13 -5.72
C TYR A 93 -11.35 9.17 -6.37
N TYR A 94 -11.49 8.65 -7.59
CA TYR A 94 -12.78 8.54 -8.25
C TYR A 94 -13.50 7.27 -7.79
N ASP A 95 -14.70 7.44 -7.25
CA ASP A 95 -15.64 6.36 -6.94
C ASP A 95 -16.37 5.93 -8.22
N TYR A 96 -16.79 6.90 -9.02
CA TYR A 96 -17.34 6.72 -10.36
C TYR A 96 -16.58 7.64 -11.32
N TYR A 97 -16.16 7.10 -12.46
CA TYR A 97 -15.53 7.88 -13.53
C TYR A 97 -16.05 7.41 -14.87
N GLN A 98 -16.86 8.25 -15.50
CA GLN A 98 -17.29 8.10 -16.87
C GLN A 98 -16.48 9.07 -17.74
N PRO A 99 -15.62 8.55 -18.63
CA PRO A 99 -14.91 9.40 -19.57
C PRO A 99 -15.90 10.01 -20.57
N GLU A 100 -15.55 11.18 -21.08
CA GLU A 100 -16.24 11.77 -22.22
C GLU A 100 -16.05 10.88 -23.45
N ALA A 101 -17.15 10.53 -24.11
CA ALA A 101 -17.10 9.69 -25.29
C ALA A 101 -18.16 10.10 -26.31
N TYR A 102 -17.80 10.09 -27.59
CA TYR A 102 -18.73 10.25 -28.69
C TYR A 102 -18.93 8.90 -29.37
N MET A 103 -20.18 8.43 -29.44
CA MET A 103 -20.56 7.20 -30.13
C MET A 103 -21.17 7.53 -31.50
N PRO A 104 -20.42 7.34 -32.61
CA PRO A 104 -20.88 7.76 -33.94
C PRO A 104 -22.04 6.90 -34.48
N ILE A 105 -22.18 5.66 -34.03
CA ILE A 105 -23.24 4.74 -34.49
C ILE A 105 -24.62 5.22 -34.02
N THR A 106 -24.69 5.81 -32.83
CA THR A 106 -25.94 6.28 -32.20
C THR A 106 -26.01 7.80 -32.14
N ASP A 107 -25.05 8.49 -32.77
CA ASP A 107 -24.84 9.95 -32.69
C ASP A 107 -24.99 10.49 -31.25
N THR A 108 -24.47 9.73 -30.28
CA THR A 108 -24.66 10.04 -28.86
C THR A 108 -23.38 10.59 -28.30
N TYR A 109 -23.46 11.79 -27.75
CA TYR A 109 -22.40 12.36 -26.93
C TYR A 109 -22.66 12.02 -25.46
N ILE A 110 -21.69 11.33 -24.85
CA ILE A 110 -21.71 10.96 -23.45
C ILE A 110 -20.81 11.96 -22.71
N GLU A 111 -21.43 12.78 -21.87
CA GLU A 111 -20.72 13.75 -21.05
C GLU A 111 -19.85 13.09 -19.98
N LYS A 112 -18.80 13.82 -19.58
CA LYS A 112 -17.92 13.41 -18.48
C LYS A 112 -18.65 13.55 -17.15
N GLU A 113 -18.86 12.43 -16.48
CA GLU A 113 -19.35 12.40 -15.11
C GLU A 113 -18.30 11.78 -14.18
N ALA A 114 -18.06 12.42 -13.04
CA ALA A 114 -17.13 11.89 -12.04
C ALA A 114 -17.63 12.18 -10.63
N GLN A 115 -17.60 11.14 -9.78
CA GLN A 115 -17.83 11.28 -8.35
C GLN A 115 -16.50 11.09 -7.61
N ILE A 116 -16.16 12.06 -6.76
CA ILE A 116 -14.90 12.11 -6.03
C ILE A 116 -15.12 11.73 -4.57
N ASN A 117 -14.31 10.79 -4.09
CA ASN A 117 -14.24 10.44 -2.68
C ASN A 117 -13.29 11.37 -1.93
N LYS A 118 -13.84 12.24 -1.08
CA LYS A 118 -13.05 13.20 -0.29
C LYS A 118 -12.10 12.53 0.71
N GLU A 119 -12.44 11.35 1.23
CA GLU A 119 -11.59 10.62 2.17
C GLU A 119 -10.35 10.04 1.48
N ILE A 120 -10.53 9.42 0.31
CA ILE A 120 -9.43 8.90 -0.50
C ILE A 120 -8.52 10.04 -0.96
N ASP A 121 -9.08 11.18 -1.35
CA ASP A 121 -8.29 12.35 -1.74
C ASP A 121 -7.40 12.85 -0.58
N ARG A 122 -7.95 12.92 0.64
CA ARG A 122 -7.18 13.24 1.84
C ARG A 122 -6.03 12.26 2.09
N LEU A 123 -6.27 10.95 1.92
CA LEU A 123 -5.25 9.91 2.06
C LEU A 123 -4.15 10.03 0.99
N ARG A 124 -4.50 10.41 -0.25
CA ARG A 124 -3.55 10.65 -1.34
C ARG A 124 -2.66 11.85 -1.07
N HIS A 125 -3.24 12.96 -0.60
CA HIS A 125 -2.48 14.15 -0.23
C HIS A 125 -1.49 13.84 0.89
N ALA A 126 -1.93 13.15 1.95
CA ALA A 126 -1.04 12.71 3.03
C ALA A 126 0.12 11.84 2.51
N SER A 127 -0.17 10.92 1.58
CA SER A 127 0.82 10.03 0.97
C SER A 127 1.82 10.79 0.09
N THR A 128 1.37 11.79 -0.67
CA THR A 128 2.19 12.57 -1.60
C THR A 128 3.07 13.58 -0.86
N ASP A 129 2.50 14.27 0.14
CA ASP A 129 3.26 15.19 0.99
C ASP A 129 4.35 14.45 1.77
N PHE A 130 4.02 13.24 2.22
CA PHE A 130 5.00 12.38 2.88
C PHE A 130 6.06 11.88 1.89
N ALA A 131 5.67 11.49 0.67
CA ALA A 131 6.61 11.09 -0.38
C ALA A 131 7.59 12.20 -0.78
N ARG A 132 7.11 13.45 -0.90
CA ARG A 132 7.95 14.63 -1.20
C ARG A 132 9.01 14.85 -0.14
N ARG A 133 8.69 14.58 1.13
CA ARG A 133 9.64 14.67 2.25
C ARG A 133 10.72 13.59 2.25
N PHE A 134 10.60 12.55 1.42
CA PHE A 134 11.46 11.35 1.49
C PHE A 134 12.16 10.92 0.19
N ALA A 135 11.75 11.39 -0.99
CA ALA A 135 12.36 10.89 -2.23
C ALA A 135 12.50 11.94 -3.35
N THR A 136 13.75 12.19 -3.72
CA THR A 136 14.24 12.89 -4.91
C THR A 136 14.04 12.13 -6.24
N ARG A 137 13.30 11.00 -6.29
CA ARG A 137 13.14 10.23 -7.55
C ARG A 137 11.86 9.40 -7.73
N ALA A 138 11.10 9.12 -6.67
CA ALA A 138 9.90 8.27 -6.76
C ALA A 138 8.60 9.05 -7.08
N SER A 139 8.69 10.34 -7.43
CA SER A 139 7.51 11.22 -7.59
C SER A 139 6.90 11.22 -8.99
N ARG A 140 7.39 10.37 -9.91
CA ARG A 140 6.82 10.23 -11.26
C ARG A 140 6.17 8.86 -11.41
N CYS A 141 5.11 8.59 -10.65
CA CYS A 141 4.18 7.53 -11.02
C CYS A 141 2.89 8.19 -11.51
N SER A 142 2.82 8.30 -12.84
CA SER A 142 1.59 8.54 -13.59
C SER A 142 0.80 7.23 -13.68
N LEU A 143 -0.52 7.34 -13.80
CA LEU A 143 -1.54 6.30 -14.03
C LEU A 143 -2.04 5.50 -12.82
N HIS A 144 -3.28 5.83 -12.43
CA HIS A 144 -4.45 4.96 -12.18
C HIS A 144 -4.35 3.61 -11.44
N ALA A 145 -3.21 3.12 -10.99
CA ALA A 145 -3.13 1.83 -10.32
C ALA A 145 -3.25 1.95 -8.79
N HIS A 146 -3.67 0.85 -8.18
CA HIS A 146 -3.97 0.75 -6.76
C HIS A 146 -2.70 0.36 -5.99
N TYR A 147 -2.20 1.24 -5.15
CA TYR A 147 -0.89 1.08 -4.52
C TYR A 147 -0.92 1.29 -3.01
N CYS A 148 -0.22 0.44 -2.27
CA CYS A 148 0.07 0.64 -0.86
C CYS A 148 1.55 0.98 -0.70
N ARG A 149 1.86 2.16 -0.16
CA ARG A 149 3.24 2.61 0.05
C ARG A 149 3.62 2.46 1.52
N LEU A 150 4.65 1.67 1.79
CA LEU A 150 5.22 1.46 3.11
C LEU A 150 6.48 2.29 3.27
N VAL A 151 6.50 3.18 4.27
CA VAL A 151 7.70 3.94 4.61
C VAL A 151 7.96 3.91 6.11
N ALA A 152 9.16 3.48 6.51
CA ALA A 152 9.59 3.55 7.90
C ALA A 152 9.90 4.98 8.29
N ARG A 153 9.14 5.51 9.25
CA ARG A 153 9.50 6.69 10.02
C ARG A 153 9.02 6.50 11.44
N ASN A 154 9.93 6.43 12.41
CA ASN A 154 9.57 6.48 13.83
C ASN A 154 9.61 7.95 14.29
N GLY A 155 8.54 8.40 14.97
CA GLY A 155 8.54 9.66 15.72
C GLY A 155 7.64 10.77 15.20
N ALA A 156 7.04 10.66 14.01
CA ALA A 156 5.85 11.44 13.72
C ALA A 156 4.69 10.65 14.29
N ARG A 157 4.30 10.97 15.54
CA ARG A 157 2.94 10.79 16.07
C ARG A 157 2.04 10.74 14.85
N ALA A 158 1.43 9.59 14.55
CA ALA A 158 0.36 9.54 13.58
C ALA A 158 -0.58 10.64 14.06
N ARG A 159 -0.50 11.83 13.45
CA ARG A 159 -1.48 12.86 13.71
C ARG A 159 -2.70 12.14 13.24
N LYS A 160 -3.54 11.69 14.19
CA LYS A 160 -4.92 11.35 13.92
C LYS A 160 -5.37 12.49 13.02
N CYS A 161 -5.42 12.23 11.72
CA CYS A 161 -6.06 13.13 10.80
C CYS A 161 -7.50 13.05 11.27
N GLY A 162 -7.88 14.00 12.14
CA GLY A 162 -9.11 13.93 12.90
C GLY A 162 -10.33 13.82 11.97
N GLY A 163 -11.36 13.18 12.53
CA GLY A 163 -12.72 13.07 12.00
C GLY A 163 -12.85 12.07 10.84
N SER A 164 -13.80 11.14 10.83
CA SER A 164 -15.10 11.10 11.54
C SER A 164 -15.69 9.69 11.48
N ASP A 165 -16.35 9.28 12.56
CA ASP A 165 -17.42 8.27 12.71
C ASP A 165 -17.92 7.47 11.47
N ALA A 166 -17.04 6.77 10.76
CA ALA A 166 -17.43 5.86 9.67
C ALA A 166 -17.21 4.37 10.01
N ASP A 167 -16.62 4.06 11.17
CA ASP A 167 -16.27 2.69 11.59
C ASP A 167 -17.40 1.95 12.34
N LYS A 168 -18.66 2.27 12.07
CA LYS A 168 -19.84 1.66 12.75
C LYS A 168 -20.88 1.03 11.82
N ARG A 169 -20.63 0.85 10.52
CA ARG A 169 -21.60 0.19 9.60
C ARG A 169 -21.01 -0.93 8.76
N ALA A 170 -20.25 -1.83 9.37
CA ALA A 170 -19.79 -3.06 8.72
C ALA A 170 -19.97 -4.32 9.62
N ARG A 171 -20.93 -4.26 10.53
CA ARG A 171 -21.59 -5.44 11.14
C ARG A 171 -23.08 -5.11 11.09
N ASP A 172 -23.89 -6.05 10.62
CA ASP A 172 -25.32 -5.97 10.33
C ASP A 172 -25.63 -5.83 8.82
N VAL A 173 -25.26 -6.88 8.07
CA VAL A 173 -26.10 -7.56 7.07
C VAL A 173 -25.83 -9.05 7.20
#